data_AF-A0A3D5S405-F1
#
_entry.id   AF-A0A3D5S405-F1
#
_cell.length_a   1.000
_cell.length_b   1.000
_cell.length_c   1.000
_cell.angle_alpha   90.00
_cell.angle_beta   90.00
_cell.angle_gamma   90.00
#
_symmetry.space_group_name_H-M   'P 1'
#
loop_
_entity.id
_entity.type
_entity.pdbx_description
1 polymer ?
#
loop_
_entity_poly.entity_id
_entity_poly.type
_entity_poly.pdbx_seq_one_letter_code
_entity_poly.pdbx_strand_id
1 'polypeptide(L)'
;MKSAKLFAVILFLLTNFSFQSTAQLNESLIAELDSMVSLDQRFRAAYRNVTNFSTDSITTVQVVTAMEAIDSVHYYRLNEMFEEYGFLDYDLVGEKGSSHFWLLVQHQDKHPEFQEAVLAAMKEAVDQKNASELDYAYLLDRVLVNGGQLQVYGTQMSLNADSTSYIPKPVEDPEKLDKRRKKVGLPPISLYIKLMNERHIGNLHQ
;
A
#
# COMPACT_ATOMS: atom_id res chain seq x y z
N MET A 1 -27.27 -65.04 -51.43
CA MET A 1 -26.31 -63.93 -51.56
C MET A 1 -26.63 -62.91 -50.46
N LYS A 2 -25.77 -62.80 -49.45
CA LYS A 2 -26.03 -62.02 -48.23
C LYS A 2 -25.66 -60.54 -48.45
N SER A 3 -26.56 -59.68 -47.99
CA SER A 3 -26.47 -58.23 -47.88
C SER A 3 -25.33 -57.78 -46.96
N ALA A 4 -24.56 -56.78 -47.38
CA ALA A 4 -23.73 -55.97 -46.47
C ALA A 4 -24.44 -54.63 -46.27
N LYS A 5 -24.92 -54.35 -45.05
CA LYS A 5 -25.35 -53.01 -44.63
C LYS A 5 -24.25 -52.38 -43.78
N LEU A 6 -23.91 -51.17 -44.20
CA LEU A 6 -23.02 -50.18 -43.62
C LEU A 6 -23.41 -49.88 -42.15
N PHE A 7 -22.43 -49.77 -41.27
CA PHE A 7 -22.58 -49.03 -40.01
C PHE A 7 -21.30 -48.25 -39.73
N ALA A 8 -21.36 -46.94 -40.00
CA ALA A 8 -20.38 -45.98 -39.54
C ALA A 8 -20.81 -45.54 -38.13
N VAL A 9 -19.98 -45.83 -37.13
CA VAL A 9 -20.15 -45.32 -35.77
C VAL A 9 -19.25 -44.09 -35.65
N ILE A 10 -19.86 -42.90 -35.70
CA ILE A 10 -19.19 -41.64 -35.38
C ILE A 10 -19.37 -41.40 -33.89
N LEU A 11 -18.29 -41.54 -33.13
CA LEU A 11 -18.24 -41.26 -31.70
C LEU A 11 -17.96 -39.77 -31.50
N PHE A 12 -18.97 -39.00 -31.11
CA PHE A 12 -18.82 -37.60 -30.72
C PHE A 12 -18.30 -37.51 -29.27
N LEU A 13 -17.01 -37.21 -29.10
CA LEU A 13 -16.43 -36.84 -27.82
C LEU A 13 -16.76 -35.37 -27.54
N LEU A 14 -17.78 -35.13 -26.71
CA LEU A 14 -18.09 -33.79 -26.19
C LEU A 14 -17.11 -33.45 -25.06
N THR A 15 -16.07 -32.69 -25.37
CA THR A 15 -15.23 -32.07 -24.33
C THR A 15 -15.96 -30.87 -23.77
N ASN A 16 -16.41 -30.96 -22.50
CA ASN A 16 -16.86 -29.81 -21.74
C ASN A 16 -15.65 -28.93 -21.41
N PHE A 17 -15.39 -27.90 -22.23
CA PHE A 17 -14.48 -26.83 -21.88
C PHE A 17 -15.22 -25.90 -20.91
N SER A 18 -14.94 -26.04 -19.61
CA SER A 18 -15.33 -25.02 -18.63
C SER A 18 -14.45 -23.79 -18.87
N PHE A 19 -15.01 -22.76 -19.50
CA PHE A 19 -14.40 -21.43 -19.47
C PHE A 19 -14.43 -20.96 -18.02
N GLN A 20 -13.29 -21.03 -17.33
CA GLN A 20 -13.08 -20.20 -16.15
C GLN A 20 -13.07 -18.76 -16.63
N SER A 21 -14.11 -18.01 -16.29
CA SER A 21 -14.08 -16.55 -16.40
C SER A 21 -13.00 -16.08 -15.43
N THR A 22 -11.83 -15.72 -15.93
CA THR A 22 -10.93 -14.86 -15.16
C THR A 22 -11.71 -13.58 -14.90
N ALA A 23 -11.96 -13.25 -13.63
CA ALA A 23 -12.56 -11.95 -13.31
C ALA A 23 -11.67 -10.88 -13.94
N GLN A 24 -12.25 -10.01 -14.77
CA GLN A 24 -11.52 -8.91 -15.38
C GLN A 24 -11.35 -7.83 -14.30
N LEU A 25 -10.13 -7.30 -14.17
CA LEU A 25 -9.84 -6.22 -13.26
C LEU A 25 -10.67 -4.97 -13.58
N ASN A 26 -10.95 -4.15 -12.57
CA ASN A 26 -11.64 -2.89 -12.74
C ASN A 26 -10.68 -1.81 -13.26
N GLU A 27 -10.51 -1.77 -14.58
CA GLU A 27 -9.60 -0.85 -15.28
C GLU A 27 -9.91 0.64 -14.98
N SER A 28 -11.18 0.97 -14.73
CA SER A 28 -11.58 2.35 -14.39
C SER A 28 -11.05 2.75 -13.01
N LEU A 29 -11.21 1.88 -12.00
CA LEU A 29 -10.64 2.13 -10.67
C LEU A 29 -9.11 2.19 -10.72
N ILE A 30 -8.47 1.31 -11.48
CA ILE A 30 -7.01 1.31 -11.65
C ILE A 30 -6.52 2.64 -12.24
N ALA A 31 -7.15 3.12 -13.32
CA ALA A 31 -6.78 4.39 -13.95
C ALA A 31 -7.00 5.60 -13.03
N GLU A 32 -8.06 5.56 -12.22
CA GLU A 32 -8.34 6.59 -11.23
C GLU A 32 -7.27 6.61 -10.12
N LEU A 33 -6.95 5.45 -9.54
CA LEU A 33 -5.91 5.30 -8.51
C LEU A 33 -4.53 5.73 -9.03
N ASP A 34 -4.17 5.35 -10.26
CA ASP A 34 -2.94 5.79 -10.93
C ASP A 34 -2.85 7.32 -11.01
N SER A 35 -3.96 7.98 -11.32
CA SER A 35 -4.04 9.45 -11.42
C SER A 35 -3.90 10.12 -10.06
N MET A 36 -4.59 9.58 -9.04
CA MET A 36 -4.52 10.07 -7.66
C MET A 36 -3.11 9.93 -7.08
N VAL A 37 -2.46 8.78 -7.25
CA VAL A 37 -1.07 8.55 -6.81
C VAL A 37 -0.11 9.50 -7.53
N SER A 38 -0.27 9.70 -8.84
CA SER A 38 0.57 10.63 -9.61
C SER A 38 0.49 12.06 -9.04
N LEU A 39 -0.72 12.50 -8.68
CA LEU A 39 -0.94 13.83 -8.11
C LEU A 39 -0.40 13.95 -6.68
N ASP A 40 -0.65 12.94 -5.83
CA ASP A 40 -0.10 12.85 -4.48
C ASP A 40 1.44 12.93 -4.48
N GLN A 41 2.08 12.06 -5.26
CA GLN A 41 3.53 11.94 -5.31
C GLN A 41 4.20 13.19 -5.89
N ARG A 42 3.52 13.93 -6.78
CA ARG A 42 4.01 15.22 -7.28
C ARG A 42 4.26 16.20 -6.14
N PHE A 43 3.31 16.35 -5.22
CA PHE A 43 3.47 17.27 -4.09
C PHE A 43 4.45 16.74 -3.04
N ARG A 44 4.52 15.41 -2.81
CA ARG A 44 5.53 14.81 -1.93
C ARG A 44 6.95 15.00 -2.47
N ALA A 45 7.13 14.90 -3.78
CA ALA A 45 8.39 15.22 -4.46
C ALA A 45 8.73 16.71 -4.34
N ALA A 46 7.75 17.61 -4.53
CA ALA A 46 7.95 19.05 -4.33
C ALA A 46 8.38 19.39 -2.90
N TYR A 47 7.78 18.74 -1.90
CA TYR A 47 8.12 18.96 -0.49
C TYR A 47 9.56 18.54 -0.23
N ARG A 48 9.93 17.34 -0.70
CA ARG A 48 11.31 16.84 -0.64
C ARG A 48 12.29 17.81 -1.31
N ASN A 49 11.95 18.43 -2.43
CA ASN A 49 12.85 19.36 -3.10
C ASN A 49 13.05 20.67 -2.32
N VAL A 50 11.96 21.25 -1.81
CA VAL A 50 11.96 22.52 -1.07
C VAL A 50 12.65 22.40 0.29
N THR A 51 12.46 21.29 1.02
CA THR A 51 13.16 21.07 2.30
C THR A 51 14.66 20.83 2.14
N ASN A 52 15.11 20.54 0.92
CA ASN A 52 16.50 20.18 0.60
C ASN A 52 17.26 21.32 -0.11
N PHE A 53 16.91 22.58 0.18
CA PHE A 53 17.62 23.79 -0.28
C PHE A 53 17.68 23.99 -1.80
N SER A 54 16.82 23.34 -2.58
CA SER A 54 16.55 23.78 -3.95
C SER A 54 15.69 25.03 -3.88
N THR A 55 16.29 26.20 -4.10
CA THR A 55 15.58 27.48 -4.21
C THR A 55 14.61 27.41 -5.39
N ASP A 56 13.32 27.32 -5.09
CA ASP A 56 12.25 27.51 -6.06
C ASP A 56 11.36 28.68 -5.60
N SER A 57 10.49 29.16 -6.49
CA SER A 57 9.51 30.23 -6.26
C SER A 57 8.42 29.85 -5.25
N ILE A 58 8.41 28.60 -4.78
CA ILE A 58 7.42 28.03 -3.87
C ILE A 58 8.03 27.74 -2.50
N THR A 59 7.34 28.17 -1.45
CA THR A 59 7.73 27.98 -0.06
C THR A 59 7.29 26.63 0.48
N THR A 60 7.93 26.15 1.56
CA THR A 60 7.50 24.92 2.27
C THR A 60 6.04 24.98 2.69
N VAL A 61 5.59 26.15 3.16
CA VAL A 61 4.19 26.36 3.56
C VAL A 61 3.24 26.13 2.38
N GLN A 62 3.54 26.69 1.20
CA GLN A 62 2.70 26.50 0.01
C GLN A 62 2.64 25.04 -0.43
N VAL A 63 3.77 24.31 -0.38
CA VAL A 63 3.77 22.89 -0.74
C VAL A 63 2.98 22.07 0.27
N VAL A 64 3.16 22.31 1.58
CA VAL A 64 2.42 21.60 2.63
C VAL A 64 0.93 21.89 2.51
N THR A 65 0.51 23.13 2.28
CA THR A 65 -0.91 23.47 2.05
C THR A 65 -1.47 22.72 0.85
N ALA A 66 -0.72 22.61 -0.25
CA ALA A 66 -1.16 21.86 -1.42
C ALA A 66 -1.25 20.35 -1.15
N MET A 67 -0.30 19.78 -0.41
CA MET A 67 -0.34 18.39 0.05
C MET A 67 -1.59 18.12 0.89
N GLU A 68 -1.85 18.95 1.90
CA GLU A 68 -3.01 18.78 2.77
C GLU A 68 -4.34 18.92 2.03
N ALA A 69 -4.40 19.86 1.07
CA ALA A 69 -5.57 20.02 0.23
C ALA A 69 -5.83 18.77 -0.63
N ILE A 70 -4.77 18.17 -1.18
CA ILE A 70 -4.92 16.97 -2.00
C ILE A 70 -5.26 15.74 -1.18
N ASP A 71 -4.66 15.60 0.00
CA ASP A 71 -5.01 14.52 0.93
C ASP A 71 -6.49 14.61 1.29
N SER A 72 -6.98 15.82 1.61
CA SER A 72 -8.39 16.04 1.94
C SER A 72 -9.34 15.72 0.80
N VAL A 73 -8.98 16.02 -0.46
CA VAL A 73 -9.79 15.65 -1.63
C VAL A 73 -9.76 14.13 -1.85
N HIS A 74 -8.58 13.53 -1.75
CA HIS A 74 -8.43 12.08 -1.87
C HIS A 74 -9.23 11.33 -0.81
N TYR A 75 -9.25 11.79 0.43
CA TYR A 75 -10.02 11.17 1.51
C TYR A 75 -11.48 10.88 1.10
N TYR A 76 -12.20 11.87 0.60
CA TYR A 76 -13.61 11.69 0.23
C TYR A 76 -13.77 10.61 -0.84
N ARG A 77 -12.90 10.63 -1.86
CA ARG A 77 -12.98 9.64 -2.94
C ARG A 77 -12.57 8.23 -2.49
N LEU A 78 -11.55 8.12 -1.65
CA LEU A 78 -11.13 6.84 -1.07
C LEU A 78 -12.20 6.27 -0.15
N ASN A 79 -12.89 7.11 0.62
CA ASN A 79 -13.98 6.68 1.47
C ASN A 79 -15.16 6.16 0.65
N GLU A 80 -15.55 6.85 -0.43
CA GLU A 80 -16.56 6.34 -1.37
C GLU A 80 -16.18 4.99 -1.97
N MET A 81 -14.94 4.85 -2.46
CA MET A 81 -14.43 3.58 -2.99
C MET A 81 -14.50 2.47 -1.92
N PHE A 82 -14.12 2.80 -0.68
CA PHE A 82 -14.13 1.85 0.42
C PHE A 82 -15.56 1.44 0.84
N GLU A 83 -16.51 2.37 0.86
CA GLU A 83 -17.91 2.08 1.14
C GLU A 83 -18.55 1.19 0.05
N GLU A 84 -18.15 1.37 -1.21
CA GLU A 84 -18.69 0.61 -2.34
C GLU A 84 -18.05 -0.79 -2.48
N TYR A 85 -16.72 -0.89 -2.32
CA TYR A 85 -15.96 -2.09 -2.68
C TYR A 85 -15.26 -2.76 -1.49
N GLY A 86 -15.21 -2.13 -0.31
CA GLY A 86 -14.32 -2.54 0.76
C GLY A 86 -12.85 -2.27 0.43
N PHE A 87 -11.93 -3.10 0.95
CA PHE A 87 -10.52 -2.99 0.57
C PHE A 87 -10.33 -3.36 -0.90
N LEU A 88 -9.69 -2.48 -1.68
CA LEU A 88 -9.41 -2.75 -3.09
C LEU A 88 -8.25 -3.76 -3.20
N ASP A 89 -8.60 -5.05 -3.23
CA ASP A 89 -7.69 -6.19 -3.25
C ASP A 89 -7.16 -6.54 -4.65
N TYR A 90 -6.33 -7.58 -4.74
CA TYR A 90 -5.71 -7.95 -6.02
C TYR A 90 -6.71 -8.49 -7.04
N ASP A 91 -7.78 -9.14 -6.62
CA ASP A 91 -8.81 -9.65 -7.52
C ASP A 91 -9.60 -8.50 -8.18
N LEU A 92 -9.78 -7.37 -7.47
CA LEU A 92 -10.51 -6.23 -8.01
C LEU A 92 -9.62 -5.30 -8.86
N VAL A 93 -8.43 -4.95 -8.39
CA VAL A 93 -7.58 -3.90 -8.99
C VAL A 93 -6.14 -4.34 -9.28
N GLY A 94 -5.80 -5.62 -9.07
CA GLY A 94 -4.45 -6.13 -9.22
C GLY A 94 -3.48 -5.62 -8.13
N GLU A 95 -2.27 -6.18 -8.10
CA GLU A 95 -1.27 -5.82 -7.08
C GLU A 95 -0.92 -4.32 -7.08
N LYS A 96 -0.73 -3.75 -8.27
CA LYS A 96 -0.40 -2.32 -8.42
C LYS A 96 -1.53 -1.43 -7.93
N GLY A 97 -2.77 -1.70 -8.36
CA GLY A 97 -3.94 -0.91 -7.94
C GLY A 97 -4.17 -1.00 -6.44
N SER A 98 -4.03 -2.20 -5.85
CA SER A 98 -4.18 -2.40 -4.41
C SER A 98 -3.10 -1.63 -3.63
N SER A 99 -1.85 -1.67 -4.09
CA SER A 99 -0.76 -0.89 -3.49
C SER A 99 -0.97 0.63 -3.65
N HIS A 100 -1.55 1.09 -4.77
CA HIS A 100 -1.92 2.50 -4.95
C HIS A 100 -3.01 2.95 -4.00
N PHE A 101 -4.07 2.15 -3.84
CA PHE A 101 -5.11 2.42 -2.86
C PHE A 101 -4.54 2.51 -1.44
N TRP A 102 -3.74 1.51 -1.05
CA TRP A 102 -3.06 1.50 0.24
C TRP A 102 -2.14 2.72 0.46
N LEU A 103 -1.34 3.10 -0.53
CA LEU A 103 -0.43 4.25 -0.45
C LEU A 103 -1.21 5.53 -0.12
N LEU A 104 -2.33 5.75 -0.80
CA LEU A 104 -3.19 6.90 -0.58
C LEU A 104 -3.87 6.85 0.80
N VAL A 105 -4.33 5.67 1.25
CA VAL A 105 -4.90 5.46 2.59
C VAL A 105 -3.88 5.80 3.69
N GLN A 106 -2.62 5.39 3.54
CA GLN A 106 -1.58 5.74 4.52
C GLN A 106 -1.40 7.25 4.68
N HIS A 107 -1.67 8.05 3.66
CA HIS A 107 -1.56 9.51 3.77
C HIS A 107 -2.75 10.16 4.48
N GLN A 108 -3.79 9.40 4.86
CA GLN A 108 -4.99 9.92 5.52
C GLN A 108 -4.88 10.01 7.05
N ASP A 109 -3.76 10.53 7.59
CA ASP A 109 -3.51 10.64 9.05
C ASP A 109 -4.53 11.50 9.79
N LYS A 110 -5.21 12.41 9.08
CA LYS A 110 -6.28 13.25 9.63
C LYS A 110 -7.61 12.49 9.81
N HIS A 111 -7.69 11.24 9.34
CA HIS A 111 -8.88 10.40 9.36
C HIS A 111 -8.55 9.02 9.97
N PRO A 112 -8.20 8.95 11.27
CA PRO A 112 -7.76 7.72 11.91
C PRO A 112 -8.81 6.60 11.89
N GLU A 113 -10.09 6.92 12.09
CA GLU A 113 -11.20 5.95 12.02
C GLU A 113 -11.30 5.28 10.64
N PHE A 114 -11.06 6.04 9.57
CA PHE A 114 -11.01 5.50 8.20
C PHE A 114 -9.81 4.58 8.01
N GLN A 115 -8.62 4.97 8.49
CA GLN A 115 -7.43 4.11 8.42
C GLN A 115 -7.62 2.81 9.20
N GLU A 116 -8.26 2.86 10.38
CA GLU A 116 -8.60 1.67 11.18
C GLU A 116 -9.58 0.75 10.45
N ALA A 117 -10.64 1.30 9.84
CA ALA A 117 -11.61 0.52 9.08
C ALA A 117 -10.98 -0.16 7.85
N VAL A 118 -10.15 0.58 7.09
CA VAL A 118 -9.41 0.01 5.96
C VAL A 118 -8.41 -1.06 6.42
N LEU A 119 -7.70 -0.83 7.54
CA LEU A 119 -6.76 -1.80 8.10
C LEU A 119 -7.45 -3.11 8.48
N ALA A 120 -8.66 -3.05 9.06
CA ALA A 120 -9.45 -4.23 9.39
C ALA A 120 -9.84 -5.03 8.14
N ALA A 121 -10.37 -4.36 7.10
CA ALA A 121 -10.71 -5.01 5.84
C ALA A 121 -9.47 -5.57 5.11
N MET A 122 -8.36 -4.82 5.12
CA MET A 122 -7.09 -5.26 4.54
C MET A 122 -6.57 -6.52 5.23
N LYS A 123 -6.77 -6.68 6.54
CA LYS A 123 -6.37 -7.89 7.27
C LYS A 123 -7.04 -9.15 6.70
N GLU A 124 -8.34 -9.06 6.39
CA GLU A 124 -9.09 -10.17 5.80
C GLU A 124 -8.57 -10.51 4.41
N ALA A 125 -8.25 -9.50 3.59
CA ALA A 125 -7.65 -9.69 2.27
C ALA A 125 -6.24 -10.31 2.36
N VAL A 126 -5.42 -9.88 3.32
CA VAL A 126 -4.10 -10.48 3.59
C VAL A 126 -4.21 -11.94 4.00
N ASP A 127 -5.16 -12.29 4.88
CA ASP A 127 -5.36 -13.68 5.30
C ASP A 127 -5.77 -14.59 4.13
N GLN A 128 -6.41 -14.02 3.11
CA GLN A 128 -6.76 -14.68 1.86
C GLN A 128 -5.63 -14.64 0.81
N LYS A 129 -4.48 -14.04 1.13
CA LYS A 129 -3.36 -13.77 0.21
C LYS A 129 -3.75 -12.90 -0.99
N ASN A 130 -4.75 -12.05 -0.82
CA ASN A 130 -5.27 -11.12 -1.81
C ASN A 130 -4.84 -9.67 -1.57
N ALA A 131 -3.90 -9.45 -0.65
CA ALA A 131 -3.31 -8.16 -0.34
C ALA A 131 -1.89 -8.34 0.21
N SER A 132 -1.12 -7.26 0.24
CA SER A 132 0.30 -7.27 0.63
C SER A 132 0.45 -7.32 2.16
N GLU A 133 1.08 -8.38 2.68
CA GLU A 133 1.49 -8.46 4.10
C GLU A 133 2.44 -7.33 4.51
N LEU A 134 3.30 -6.91 3.58
CA LEU A 134 4.25 -5.82 3.77
C LEU A 134 3.50 -4.49 3.97
N ASP A 135 2.56 -4.20 3.08
CA ASP A 135 1.77 -2.97 3.10
C ASP A 135 0.90 -2.93 4.37
N TYR A 136 0.32 -4.07 4.75
CA TYR A 136 -0.41 -4.21 6.01
C TYR A 136 0.47 -3.89 7.23
N ALA A 137 1.71 -4.40 7.27
CA ALA A 137 2.63 -4.14 8.38
C ALA A 137 2.92 -2.64 8.57
N TYR A 138 3.09 -1.90 7.47
CA TYR A 138 3.29 -0.46 7.47
C TYR A 138 2.04 0.31 7.92
N LEU A 139 0.85 -0.03 7.40
CA LEU A 139 -0.39 0.64 7.80
C LEU A 139 -0.74 0.36 9.27
N LEU A 140 -0.55 -0.88 9.73
CA LEU A 140 -0.77 -1.25 11.14
C LEU A 140 0.08 -0.40 12.07
N ASP A 141 1.40 -0.38 11.86
CA ASP A 141 2.30 0.41 12.70
C ASP A 141 1.97 1.90 12.67
N ARG A 142 1.53 2.43 11.53
CA ARG A 142 1.11 3.82 11.39
C ARG A 142 -0.13 4.15 12.21
N VAL A 143 -1.16 3.31 12.11
CA VAL A 143 -2.40 3.41 12.92
C VAL A 143 -2.06 3.34 14.41
N LEU A 144 -1.26 2.34 14.82
CA LEU A 144 -0.84 2.18 16.23
C LEU A 144 -0.10 3.42 16.73
N VAL A 145 0.89 3.91 15.99
CA VAL A 145 1.69 5.08 16.39
C VAL A 145 0.85 6.34 16.49
N ASN A 146 -0.05 6.58 15.53
CA ASN A 146 -0.92 7.74 15.54
C ASN A 146 -1.93 7.66 16.70
N GLY A 147 -2.32 6.44 17.11
CA GLY A 147 -3.09 6.17 18.33
C GLY A 147 -2.29 6.16 19.64
N GLY A 148 -0.99 6.47 19.60
CA GLY A 148 -0.12 6.49 20.79
C GLY A 148 0.29 5.11 21.31
N GLN A 149 0.15 4.07 20.51
CA GLN A 149 0.46 2.68 20.84
C GLN A 149 1.86 2.27 20.31
N LEU A 150 2.37 1.17 20.83
CA LEU A 150 3.64 0.58 20.38
C LEU A 150 3.46 -0.07 19.00
N GLN A 151 4.48 0.02 18.17
CA GLN A 151 4.54 -0.64 16.87
C GLN A 151 4.75 -2.15 17.00
N VAL A 152 4.29 -2.91 16.01
CA VAL A 152 4.54 -4.35 15.87
C VAL A 152 5.79 -4.60 15.03
N TYR A 153 5.93 -3.89 13.91
CA TYR A 153 6.97 -4.14 12.89
C TYR A 153 8.07 -3.08 12.84
N GLY A 154 7.91 -1.95 13.54
CA GLY A 154 8.92 -0.88 13.63
C GLY A 154 9.15 -0.18 12.29
N THR A 155 8.08 0.10 11.54
CA THR A 155 8.15 0.75 10.22
C THR A 155 8.11 2.27 10.29
N GLN A 156 7.47 2.84 11.33
CA GLN A 156 7.45 4.28 11.57
C GLN A 156 8.71 4.70 12.31
N MET A 157 9.47 5.59 11.68
CA MET A 157 10.76 6.07 12.16
C MET A 157 10.65 7.51 12.65
N SER A 158 11.57 7.93 13.50
CA SER A 158 11.88 9.33 13.80
C SER A 158 13.38 9.55 13.71
N LEU A 159 13.80 10.80 13.58
CA LEU A 159 15.20 11.13 13.87
C LEU A 159 15.44 10.99 15.37
N ASN A 160 16.66 10.59 15.75
CA ASN A 160 17.13 10.69 17.13
C ASN A 160 17.31 12.16 17.55
N ALA A 161 17.57 12.39 18.84
CA ALA A 161 17.57 13.74 19.42
C ALA A 161 18.60 14.71 18.80
N ASP A 162 19.71 14.19 18.28
CA ASP A 162 20.78 14.96 17.62
C ASP A 162 20.66 14.95 16.08
N SER A 163 19.58 14.38 15.53
CA SER A 163 19.34 14.29 14.08
C SER A 163 20.48 13.62 13.29
N THR A 164 21.15 12.63 13.90
CA THR A 164 22.26 11.89 13.27
C THR A 164 21.85 10.53 12.69
N SER A 165 20.69 9.99 13.09
CA SER A 165 20.19 8.72 12.58
C SER A 165 18.68 8.62 12.71
N TYR A 166 18.06 7.87 11.80
CA TYR A 166 16.73 7.33 12.04
C TYR A 166 16.78 6.27 13.13
N ILE A 167 15.73 6.26 13.95
CA ILE A 167 15.43 5.24 14.94
C ILE A 167 13.95 4.88 14.81
N PRO A 168 13.55 3.62 15.04
CA PRO A 168 12.12 3.30 15.10
C PRO A 168 11.49 4.02 16.29
N LYS A 169 10.27 4.52 16.10
CA LYS A 169 9.40 4.89 17.24
C LYS A 169 9.18 3.66 18.14
N PRO A 170 8.73 3.80 19.40
CA PRO A 170 8.61 2.68 20.33
C PRO A 170 7.93 1.43 19.74
N VAL A 171 8.54 0.27 19.98
CA VAL A 171 8.13 -1.03 19.41
C VAL A 171 7.87 -2.01 20.55
N GLU A 172 6.85 -2.85 20.42
CA GLU A 172 6.63 -3.96 21.34
C GLU A 172 7.75 -5.00 21.23
N ASP A 173 8.19 -5.59 22.35
CA ASP A 173 9.15 -6.70 22.39
C ASP A 173 10.28 -6.59 21.33
N PRO A 174 11.20 -5.60 21.48
CA PRO A 174 12.23 -5.31 20.47
C PRO A 174 13.14 -6.51 20.17
N GLU A 175 13.35 -7.42 21.13
CA GLU A 175 14.16 -8.63 20.96
C GLU A 175 13.57 -9.59 19.92
N LYS A 176 12.25 -9.56 19.71
CA LYS A 176 11.54 -10.38 18.72
C LYS A 176 11.17 -9.62 17.44
N LEU A 177 11.57 -8.36 17.31
CA LEU A 177 11.22 -7.50 16.19
C LEU A 177 11.61 -8.09 14.84
N ASP A 178 12.88 -8.48 14.68
CA ASP A 178 13.38 -9.02 13.41
C ASP A 178 12.71 -10.35 13.03
N LYS A 179 12.24 -11.12 14.02
CA LYS A 179 11.44 -12.33 13.78
C LYS A 179 10.08 -11.98 13.17
N ARG A 180 9.43 -10.89 13.63
CA ARG A 180 8.15 -10.42 13.06
C ARG A 180 8.38 -9.81 11.68
N ARG A 181 9.38 -8.94 11.53
CA ARG A 181 9.75 -8.32 10.24
C ARG A 181 10.02 -9.34 9.15
N LYS A 182 10.78 -10.39 9.45
CA LYS A 182 11.05 -11.47 8.49
C LYS A 182 9.79 -12.18 7.97
N LYS A 183 8.74 -12.32 8.80
CA LYS A 183 7.50 -13.02 8.39
C LYS A 183 6.77 -12.29 7.26
N VAL A 184 6.79 -10.95 7.29
CA VAL A 184 6.10 -10.07 6.33
C VAL A 184 7.04 -9.54 5.24
N GLY A 185 8.24 -10.11 5.10
CA GLY A 185 9.21 -9.72 4.08
C GLY A 185 10.00 -8.42 4.36
N LEU A 186 9.90 -7.85 5.57
CA LEU A 186 10.70 -6.68 5.96
C LEU A 186 12.16 -7.08 6.25
N PRO A 187 13.15 -6.24 5.88
CA PRO A 187 14.55 -6.48 6.26
C PRO A 187 14.73 -6.31 7.77
N PRO A 188 15.80 -6.86 8.38
CA PRO A 188 16.15 -6.58 9.76
C PRO A 188 16.18 -5.08 10.07
N ILE A 189 15.78 -4.68 11.27
CA ILE A 189 15.63 -3.26 11.63
C ILE A 189 16.94 -2.48 11.46
N SER A 190 18.09 -3.12 11.72
CA SER A 190 19.41 -2.52 11.52
C SER A 190 19.70 -2.16 10.06
N LEU A 191 19.34 -3.04 9.12
CA LEU A 191 19.45 -2.77 7.68
C LEU A 191 18.45 -1.69 7.25
N TYR A 192 17.25 -1.69 7.82
CA TYR A 192 16.26 -0.66 7.53
C TYR A 192 16.71 0.73 7.98
N ILE A 193 17.24 0.86 9.20
CA ILE A 193 17.85 2.10 9.70
C ILE A 193 18.95 2.57 8.75
N LYS A 194 19.85 1.68 8.33
CA LYS A 194 20.92 2.00 7.38
C LYS A 194 20.36 2.56 6.08
N LEU A 195 19.37 1.90 5.47
CA LEU A 195 18.73 2.34 4.23
C LEU A 195 18.01 3.68 4.38
N MET A 196 17.36 3.92 5.53
CA MET A 196 16.70 5.19 5.83
C MET A 196 17.73 6.32 5.97
N ASN A 197 18.87 6.07 6.62
CA ASN A 197 19.96 7.02 6.72
C ASN A 197 20.60 7.33 5.36
N GLU A 198 20.82 6.32 4.50
CA GLU A 198 21.38 6.50 3.14
C GLU A 198 20.44 7.26 2.21
N ARG A 199 19.12 7.08 2.38
CA ARG A 199 18.08 7.79 1.63
C ARG A 199 17.73 9.14 2.26
N HIS A 200 18.28 9.46 3.42
CA HIS A 200 18.08 10.77 4.01
C HIS A 200 18.74 11.80 3.11
N ILE A 201 17.93 12.71 2.58
CA ILE A 201 18.42 13.83 1.79
C ILE A 201 18.34 15.02 2.72
N GLY A 202 19.52 15.57 3.08
CA GLY A 202 19.75 16.50 4.19
C GLY A 202 21.06 16.14 4.91
N ASN A 203 21.65 17.05 5.68
CA ASN A 203 22.78 16.70 6.53
C ASN A 203 22.23 16.07 7.82
N LEU A 204 22.30 14.73 7.93
CA LEU A 204 22.51 14.13 9.25
C LEU A 204 23.81 14.79 9.75
N HIS A 205 23.81 15.38 10.95
CA HIS A 205 24.82 16.35 11.45
C HIS A 205 24.49 17.84 11.17
N GLN A 206 23.82 18.47 12.13
CA GLN A 206 24.08 19.85 12.54
C GLN A 206 24.22 19.90 14.07
#